data_AF-A0AB36J0H7-F1
#
_entry.id   AF-A0AB36J0H7-F1
#
_cell.length_a   1.000
_cell.length_b   1.000
_cell.length_c   1.000
_cell.angle_alpha   90.00
_cell.angle_beta   90.00
_cell.angle_gamma   90.00
#
_symmetry.space_group_name_H-M   'P 1'
#
loop_
_entity.id
_entity.type
_entity.pdbx_description
1 polymer ?
#
loop_
_entity_poly.entity_id
_entity_poly.type
_entity_poly.pdbx_seq_one_letter_code
_entity_poly.pdbx_strand_id
1 'polypeptide(L)' 'MKVTVDDQRCRGHGVCTTLCPEVFSLTDDGYAEAIASEVPTEFEGATEEAIECCPEQAISKI' A
#
# COMPACT_ATOMS: atom_id res chain seq x y z
N MET A 1 8.95 9.27 0.83
CA MET A 1 7.74 9.51 1.68
C MET A 1 7.48 8.33 2.62
N LYS A 2 6.50 8.38 3.54
CA LYS A 2 6.05 7.22 4.34
C LYS A 2 4.57 6.95 4.14
N VAL A 3 4.18 5.68 4.25
CA VAL A 3 2.80 5.22 4.10
C VAL A 3 2.43 4.20 5.16
N THR A 4 1.13 4.08 5.42
CA THR A 4 0.55 3.05 6.30
C THR A 4 -0.68 2.44 5.64
N VAL A 5 -1.04 1.22 6.05
CA VAL A 5 -2.30 0.57 5.71
C VAL A 5 -3.16 0.46 6.96
N ASP A 6 -4.44 0.81 6.86
CA ASP A 6 -5.44 0.64 7.90
C ASP A 6 -6.07 -0.76 7.80
N ASP A 7 -5.70 -1.64 8.72
CA ASP A 7 -6.18 -3.03 8.78
C ASP A 7 -7.69 -3.15 8.98
N GLN A 8 -8.35 -2.16 9.57
CA GLN A 8 -9.81 -2.19 9.77
C GLN A 8 -10.57 -1.91 8.45
N ARG A 9 -9.92 -1.21 7.53
CA ARG A 9 -10.48 -0.84 6.22
C ARG A 9 -10.03 -1.79 5.12
N CYS A 10 -8.82 -2.33 5.22
CA CYS A 10 -8.27 -3.21 4.20
C CYS A 10 -9.15 -4.47 4.01
N ARG A 11 -9.42 -4.81 2.75
CA ARG A 11 -10.21 -6.00 2.34
C ARG A 11 -9.45 -6.93 1.41
N GLY A 12 -8.12 -6.80 1.33
CA GLY A 12 -7.28 -7.75 0.60
C GLY A 12 -7.42 -7.75 -0.92
N HIS A 13 -7.79 -6.62 -1.53
CA HIS A 13 -7.99 -6.52 -2.98
C HIS A 13 -6.71 -6.75 -3.81
N GLY A 14 -5.51 -6.58 -3.23
CA GLY A 14 -4.23 -6.78 -3.93
C GLY A 14 -3.88 -5.73 -5.01
N VAL A 15 -4.62 -4.63 -5.08
CA VAL A 15 -4.35 -3.54 -6.05
C VAL A 15 -3.01 -2.87 -5.74
N CYS A 16 -2.73 -2.57 -4.47
CA CYS A 16 -1.47 -1.94 -4.06
C CYS A 16 -0.24 -2.80 -4.37
N THR A 17 -0.31 -4.12 -4.16
CA THR A 17 0.78 -5.05 -4.49
C THR A 17 0.96 -5.24 -5.99
N THR A 18 -0.07 -4.97 -6.79
CA THR A 18 0.02 -4.97 -8.26
C THR A 18 0.70 -3.70 -8.77
N LEU A 19 0.41 -2.55 -8.16
CA LEU A 19 0.93 -1.25 -8.57
C LEU A 19 2.34 -0.97 -8.05
N CYS A 20 2.65 -1.37 -6.82
CA CYS A 20 3.93 -1.07 -6.17
C CYS A 20 4.34 -2.21 -5.20
N PRO A 21 4.70 -3.40 -5.72
CA PRO A 21 5.13 -4.55 -4.91
C PRO A 21 6.40 -4.30 -4.08
N GLU A 22 7.18 -3.27 -4.42
CA GLU A 22 8.36 -2.86 -3.66
C GLU A 22 8.01 -2.17 -2.34
N VAL A 23 6.78 -1.65 -2.21
CA VAL A 23 6.31 -0.92 -1.03
C VAL A 23 5.23 -1.68 -0.27
N PHE A 24 4.44 -2.52 -0.96
CA PHE A 24 3.33 -3.26 -0.37
C PHE A 24 3.47 -4.78 -0.57
N SER A 25 3.07 -5.53 0.45
CA SER A 25 2.87 -6.99 0.39
C SER A 25 1.47 -7.35 0.88
N LEU A 26 1.09 -8.61 0.73
CA LEU A 26 -0.05 -9.20 1.44
C LEU A 26 0.48 -10.12 2.55
N THR A 27 -0.13 -10.03 3.72
CA THR A 27 0.06 -10.99 4.82
C THR A 27 -0.56 -12.33 4.46
N ASP A 28 -0.25 -13.38 5.23
CA ASP A 28 -0.83 -14.72 5.05
C ASP A 28 -2.36 -14.73 5.23
N ASP A 29 -2.90 -13.78 5.99
CA ASP A 29 -4.34 -13.59 6.19
C ASP A 29 -5.00 -12.78 5.05
N GLY A 30 -4.23 -12.36 4.05
CA GLY A 30 -4.70 -11.66 2.86
C GLY A 30 -4.87 -10.15 3.02
N TYR A 31 -4.34 -9.54 4.09
CA TYR A 31 -4.37 -8.09 4.29
C TYR A 31 -3.12 -7.43 3.72
N ALA A 32 -3.25 -6.22 3.19
CA ALA A 32 -2.10 -5.46 2.74
C ALA A 32 -1.32 -4.85 3.91
N GLU A 33 0.00 -4.82 3.79
CA GLU A 33 0.90 -4.11 4.70
C GLU A 33 1.91 -3.27 3.89
N ALA A 34 2.42 -2.19 4.48
CA ALA A 34 3.52 -1.42 3.92
C ALA A 34 4.85 -1.98 4.45
N ILE A 35 5.69 -2.52 3.57
CA ILE A 35 6.95 -3.20 3.95
C ILE A 35 8.17 -2.28 3.93
N ALA A 36 8.06 -1.12 3.29
CA ALA A 36 9.11 -0.11 3.25
C ALA A 36 8.95 0.90 4.41
N SER A 37 9.98 1.07 5.23
CA SER A 37 10.01 2.06 6.31
C SER A 37 10.08 3.51 5.81
N GLU A 38 10.62 3.68 4.61
CA GLU A 38 10.62 4.89 3.81
C GLU A 38 10.52 4.48 2.34
N VAL A 39 9.59 5.10 1.61
CA VAL A 39 9.36 4.88 0.18
C VAL A 39 10.49 5.57 -0.60
N PRO A 40 11.30 4.82 -1.37
CA PRO A 40 12.31 5.40 -2.24
C PRO A 40 11.68 6.32 -3.29
N THR A 41 12.39 7.39 -3.67
CA THR A 41 11.89 8.41 -4.61
C THR A 41 11.40 7.83 -5.94
N GLU A 42 12.04 6.78 -6.44
CA GLU A 42 11.63 6.10 -7.68
C GLU A 42 10.28 5.40 -7.59
N PHE A 43 9.81 5.07 -6.39
CA PHE A 43 8.53 4.40 -6.13
C PHE A 43 7.45 5.35 -5.60
N GLU A 44 7.73 6.64 -5.42
CA GLU A 44 6.74 7.60 -4.90
C GLU A 44 5.51 7.71 -5.80
N GLY A 45 5.70 7.78 -7.13
CA GLY A 45 4.59 7.85 -8.09
C GLY A 45 3.69 6.60 -8.06
N ALA A 46 4.29 5.40 -8.08
CA ALA A 46 3.54 4.15 -7.99
C ALA A 46 2.84 3.98 -6.62
N THR A 47 3.45 4.50 -5.56
CA THR A 47 2.86 4.54 -4.22
C THR A 47 1.67 5.49 -4.15
N GLU A 48 1.75 6.66 -4.79
CA GLU A 48 0.62 7.59 -4.91
C GLU A 48 -0.54 6.97 -5.67
N GLU A 49 -0.27 6.30 -6.79
CA GLU A 49 -1.29 5.57 -7.55
C GLU A 49 -1.93 4.47 -6.69
N ALA A 50 -1.14 3.71 -5.92
CA ALA A 50 -1.67 2.70 -5.00
C ALA A 50 -2.58 3.28 -3.91
N ILE A 51 -2.27 4.48 -3.40
CA ILE A 51 -3.11 5.21 -2.44
C ILE A 51 -4.46 5.55 -3.09
N GLU A 52 -4.45 6.11 -4.30
CA GLU A 52 -5.66 6.54 -5.01
C GLU A 52 -6.54 5.38 -5.49
N CYS A 53 -5.92 4.27 -5.92
CA CYS A 53 -6.62 3.12 -6.47
C CYS A 53 -7.12 2.12 -5.42
N CYS A 54 -6.79 2.30 -4.13
CA CYS A 54 -7.29 1.44 -3.08
C CYS A 54 -8.83 1.56 -2.95
N PRO A 55 -9.62 0.50 -3.22
CA PRO A 55 -11.09 0.61 -3.22
C PRO A 55 -11.68 1.02 -1.86
N GLU A 56 -11.00 0.62 -0.79
CA GLU A 56 -11.40 0.89 0.59
C GLU A 56 -10.79 2.18 1.15
N GLN A 57 -9.93 2.84 0.35
CA GLN A 57 -9.10 3.98 0.75
C GLN A 57 -8.35 3.71 2.07
N ALA A 58 -7.81 2.48 2.20
CA ALA A 58 -7.12 2.00 3.39
C ALA A 58 -5.67 2.47 3.49
N ILE A 59 -5.11 3.11 2.47
CA ILE A 59 -3.71 3.51 2.41
C ILE A 59 -3.60 5.03 2.56
N SER A 60 -2.68 5.50 3.40
CA SER A 60 -2.46 6.93 3.62
C SER A 60 -1.00 7.27 3.87
N LYS A 61 -0.64 8.54 3.61
CA LYS A 61 0.67 9.11 3.95
C LYS A 61 0.75 9.40 5.44
N ILE A 62 1.94 9.25 6.04
CA ILE A 62 2.22 9.59 7.46
C ILE A 62 3.47 10.45 7.61
#